data_AF-A0A536TNJ7-F1
#
_entry.id   AF-A0A536TNJ7-F1
#
_cell.length_a   1.000
_cell.length_b   1.000
_cell.length_c   1.000
_cell.angle_alpha   90.00
_cell.angle_beta   90.00
_cell.angle_gamma   90.00
#
_symmetry.space_group_name_H-M   'P 1'
#
loop_
_entity.id
_entity.type
_entity.pdbx_description
1 polymer ?
#
loop_
_entity_poly.entity_id
_entity_poly.type
_entity_poly.pdbx_seq_one_letter_code
_entity_poly.pdbx_strand_id
1 'polypeptide(L)'
;MHLKALFEFLSGLEQNNNRPWFAWNKPAYDVLREEFEHLVADVIARVQKFDRALGPVDPKKAMFRIYRDTRFSKDRTPYKTHFSAAIRDRSKRGLEPGYYFHIDHKGMLLVGGGIYRPEPEILKRVRQYIAAKPQTLTRVLRNPRFRKTYNGFIDEDALVRPPKGFSVNTPHIDAI
;
A
#
# COMPACT_ATOMS: atom_id res chain seq x y z
N MET A 1 -7.82 5.44 -18.38
CA MET A 1 -7.38 6.61 -17.58
C MET A 1 -6.42 7.45 -18.41
N HIS A 2 -6.66 8.75 -18.48
CA HIS A 2 -5.85 9.71 -19.21
C HIS A 2 -4.66 10.16 -18.35
N LEU A 3 -3.51 9.52 -18.55
CA LEU A 3 -2.32 9.75 -17.72
C LEU A 3 -1.76 11.17 -17.84
N LYS A 4 -1.81 11.78 -19.03
CA LYS A 4 -1.37 13.17 -19.22
C LYS A 4 -2.16 14.12 -18.32
N ALA A 5 -3.49 14.05 -18.37
CA ALA A 5 -4.37 14.88 -17.54
C ALA A 5 -4.18 14.60 -16.04
N LEU A 6 -3.95 13.34 -15.65
CA LEU A 6 -3.61 12.98 -14.26
C LEU A 6 -2.33 13.69 -13.80
N PHE A 7 -1.26 13.60 -14.58
CA PHE A 7 0.03 14.18 -14.20
C PHE A 7 0.00 15.71 -14.18
N GLU A 8 -0.69 16.33 -15.14
CA GLU A 8 -0.93 17.78 -15.14
C GLU A 8 -1.69 18.21 -13.88
N PHE A 9 -2.77 17.51 -13.52
CA PHE A 9 -3.53 17.79 -12.30
C PHE A 9 -2.69 17.60 -11.03
N LEU A 10 -2.00 16.46 -10.90
CA LEU A 10 -1.23 16.14 -9.69
C LEU A 10 0.00 17.04 -9.53
N SER A 11 0.64 17.44 -10.63
CA SER A 11 1.76 18.40 -10.63
C SER A 11 1.27 19.81 -10.28
N GLY A 12 0.15 20.23 -10.87
CA GLY A 12 -0.49 21.50 -10.52
C GLY A 12 -0.91 21.55 -9.05
N LEU A 13 -1.43 20.43 -8.52
CA LEU A 13 -1.80 20.29 -7.11
C LEU A 13 -0.59 20.32 -6.19
N GLU A 14 0.54 19.75 -6.60
CA GLU A 14 1.78 19.82 -5.82
C GLU A 14 2.26 21.27 -5.67
N GLN A 15 2.28 22.04 -6.76
CA GLN A 15 2.69 23.44 -6.77
C GLN A 15 1.70 24.35 -6.03
N ASN A 16 0.42 23.97 -5.98
CA ASN A 16 -0.68 24.80 -5.46
C ASN A 16 -1.52 24.05 -4.43
N ASN A 17 -0.89 23.38 -3.45
CA ASN A 17 -1.58 22.50 -2.50
C ASN A 17 -2.38 23.29 -1.43
N ASN A 18 -3.45 23.94 -1.86
CA ASN A 18 -4.34 24.75 -1.03
C ASN A 18 -5.80 24.59 -1.46
N ARG A 19 -6.73 24.93 -0.55
CA ARG A 19 -8.17 24.71 -0.75
C ARG A 19 -8.76 25.49 -1.93
N PRO A 20 -8.43 26.79 -2.13
CA PRO A 20 -8.94 27.54 -3.28
C PRO A 20 -8.58 26.93 -4.62
N TRP A 21 -7.31 26.55 -4.82
CA TRP A 21 -6.86 25.91 -6.06
C TRP A 21 -7.59 24.59 -6.29
N PHE A 22 -7.71 23.76 -5.25
CA PHE A 22 -8.42 22.48 -5.38
C PHE A 22 -9.90 22.67 -5.68
N ALA A 23 -10.57 23.66 -5.08
CA ALA A 23 -11.98 23.95 -5.36
C ALA A 23 -12.20 24.35 -6.81
N TRP A 24 -11.30 25.17 -7.38
CA TRP A 24 -11.33 25.55 -8.79
C TRP A 24 -11.11 24.36 -9.73
N ASN A 25 -10.18 23.47 -9.38
CA ASN A 25 -9.83 22.30 -10.20
C ASN A 25 -10.64 21.04 -9.87
N LYS A 26 -11.65 21.16 -9.00
CA LYS A 26 -12.48 20.05 -8.53
C LYS A 26 -13.19 19.29 -9.66
N PRO A 27 -13.73 19.94 -10.72
CA PRO A 27 -14.30 19.22 -11.85
C PRO A 27 -13.31 18.28 -12.54
N ALA A 28 -12.06 18.71 -12.73
CA ALA A 28 -11.01 17.87 -13.30
C ALA A 28 -10.64 16.70 -12.38
N TYR A 29 -10.57 16.95 -11.07
CA TYR A 29 -10.38 15.89 -10.07
C TYR A 29 -11.49 14.83 -10.14
N ASP A 30 -12.76 15.24 -10.25
CA ASP A 30 -13.89 14.31 -10.24
C ASP A 30 -13.88 13.38 -11.46
N VAL A 31 -13.54 13.89 -12.65
CA VAL A 31 -13.35 13.06 -13.87
C VAL A 31 -12.20 12.09 -13.68
N LEU A 32 -11.03 12.56 -13.26
CA LEU A 32 -9.86 11.70 -13.04
C LEU A 32 -10.13 10.63 -11.98
N ARG A 33 -10.92 10.99 -10.96
CA ARG A 33 -11.30 10.10 -9.86
C ARG A 33 -12.15 8.94 -10.34
N GLU A 34 -13.10 9.19 -11.23
CA GLU A 34 -13.92 8.16 -11.88
C GLU A 34 -13.08 7.25 -12.77
N GLU A 35 -12.18 7.82 -13.57
CA GLU A 35 -11.28 7.01 -14.40
C GLU A 35 -10.36 6.11 -13.57
N PHE A 36 -9.92 6.60 -12.41
CA PHE A 36 -9.13 5.80 -11.47
C PHE A 36 -9.98 4.70 -10.82
N GLU A 37 -11.28 4.92 -10.60
CA GLU A 37 -12.21 3.87 -10.14
C GLU A 37 -12.29 2.72 -11.14
N HIS A 38 -12.41 3.02 -12.43
CA HIS A 38 -12.38 2.02 -13.49
C HIS A 38 -11.06 1.25 -13.54
N LEU A 39 -9.92 1.94 -13.41
CA LEU A 39 -8.61 1.28 -13.31
C LEU A 39 -8.54 0.33 -12.11
N VAL A 40 -9.06 0.75 -10.95
CA VAL A 40 -9.08 -0.07 -9.74
C VAL A 40 -9.97 -1.30 -9.93
N ALA A 41 -11.12 -1.16 -10.59
CA ALA A 41 -11.99 -2.28 -10.93
C ALA A 41 -11.28 -3.32 -11.82
N ASP A 42 -10.56 -2.86 -12.84
CA ASP A 42 -9.77 -3.73 -13.72
C ASP A 42 -8.66 -4.47 -12.97
N VAL A 43 -7.96 -3.78 -12.05
CA VAL A 43 -6.93 -4.40 -11.23
C VAL A 43 -7.54 -5.44 -10.29
N ILE A 44 -8.67 -5.14 -9.64
CA ILE A 44 -9.40 -6.10 -8.78
C ILE A 44 -9.74 -7.36 -9.57
N ALA A 45 -10.33 -7.22 -10.77
CA ALA A 45 -10.70 -8.35 -11.61
C ALA A 45 -9.49 -9.21 -12.02
N ARG A 46 -8.31 -8.59 -12.23
CA ARG A 46 -7.06 -9.31 -12.52
C ARG A 46 -6.49 -10.01 -11.31
N VAL A 47 -6.55 -9.38 -10.13
CA VAL A 47 -6.07 -9.97 -8.87
C VAL A 47 -6.91 -11.19 -8.50
N GLN A 48 -8.23 -11.11 -8.61
CA GLN A 48 -9.14 -12.21 -8.31
C GLN A 48 -8.91 -13.47 -9.15
N LYS A 49 -8.24 -13.37 -10.31
CA LYS A 49 -7.88 -14.54 -11.13
C LYS A 49 -6.85 -15.44 -10.45
N PHE A 50 -5.92 -14.86 -9.67
CA PHE A 50 -4.86 -15.62 -8.99
C PHE A 50 -5.01 -15.67 -7.47
N ASP A 51 -5.71 -14.70 -6.86
CA ASP A 51 -5.98 -14.65 -5.43
C ASP A 51 -7.50 -14.79 -5.18
N ARG A 52 -7.94 -16.04 -5.04
CA ARG A 52 -9.35 -16.36 -4.76
C ARG A 52 -9.76 -15.99 -3.32
N ALA A 53 -8.81 -15.77 -2.40
CA ALA A 53 -9.11 -15.47 -1.00
C ALA A 53 -9.53 -14.01 -0.79
N LEU A 54 -9.21 -13.12 -1.74
CA LEU A 54 -9.56 -11.70 -1.72
C LEU A 54 -11.08 -11.45 -1.64
N GLY A 55 -11.90 -12.37 -2.15
CA GLY A 55 -13.35 -12.20 -2.21
C GLY A 55 -13.78 -10.99 -3.07
N PRO A 56 -15.06 -10.58 -3.00
CA PRO A 56 -15.55 -9.40 -3.71
C PRO A 56 -15.02 -8.11 -3.08
N VAL A 57 -14.47 -7.22 -3.90
CA VAL A 57 -13.98 -5.90 -3.47
C VAL A 57 -14.69 -4.82 -4.28
N ASP A 58 -15.32 -3.88 -3.57
CA ASP A 58 -15.92 -2.68 -4.14
C ASP A 58 -14.79 -1.70 -4.55
N PRO A 59 -14.64 -1.35 -5.85
CA PRO A 59 -13.57 -0.47 -6.33
C PRO A 59 -13.58 0.90 -5.65
N LYS A 60 -14.76 1.52 -5.54
CA LYS A 60 -14.94 2.83 -4.91
C LYS A 60 -14.50 2.82 -3.45
N LYS A 61 -14.83 1.74 -2.72
CA LYS A 61 -14.37 1.56 -1.34
C LYS A 61 -12.87 1.28 -1.28
N ALA A 62 -12.27 0.55 -2.23
CA ALA A 62 -10.84 0.25 -2.23
C ALA A 62 -9.97 1.51 -2.35
N MET A 63 -10.47 2.53 -3.03
CA MET A 63 -9.74 3.78 -3.23
C MET A 63 -9.60 4.63 -1.95
N PHE A 64 -8.46 5.31 -1.82
CA PHE A 64 -8.27 6.31 -0.77
C PHE A 64 -8.83 7.67 -1.18
N ARG A 65 -9.13 8.48 -0.17
CA ARG A 65 -9.44 9.90 -0.33
C ARG A 65 -8.16 10.68 -0.63
N ILE A 66 -8.29 11.73 -1.47
CA ILE A 66 -7.21 12.65 -1.79
C ILE A 66 -6.81 13.55 -0.61
N TYR A 67 -7.72 13.79 0.33
CA TYR A 67 -7.41 14.56 1.54
C TYR A 67 -6.35 13.86 2.38
N ARG A 68 -5.37 14.64 2.84
CA ARG A 68 -4.31 14.18 3.71
C ARG A 68 -4.75 14.25 5.17
N ASP A 69 -4.43 13.22 5.93
CA ASP A 69 -4.53 13.30 7.39
C ASP A 69 -3.27 14.01 7.90
N THR A 70 -3.44 15.24 8.38
CA THR A 70 -2.34 16.09 8.81
C THR A 70 -2.05 15.98 10.29
N ARG A 71 -2.88 15.28 11.10
CA ARG A 71 -2.79 15.31 12.58
C ARG A 71 -1.41 14.91 13.10
N PHE A 72 -0.84 13.84 12.53
CA PHE A 72 0.45 13.26 12.92
C PHE A 72 1.54 13.42 11.84
N SER A 73 1.23 14.12 10.74
CA SER A 73 2.15 14.30 9.62
C SER A 73 3.00 15.56 9.81
N LYS A 74 4.31 15.45 9.54
CA LYS A 74 5.21 16.63 9.44
C LYS A 74 4.80 17.51 8.26
N ASP A 75 4.35 16.90 7.17
CA ASP A 75 3.77 17.58 6.03
C ASP A 75 2.31 17.96 6.32
N ARG A 76 2.04 19.27 6.34
CA ARG A 76 0.73 19.87 6.66
C ARG A 76 -0.11 20.22 5.43
N THR A 77 0.30 19.80 4.23
CA THR A 77 -0.48 20.01 3.01
C THR A 77 -1.86 19.35 3.12
N PRO A 78 -2.94 20.01 2.67
CA PRO A 78 -4.31 19.49 2.77
C PRO A 78 -4.58 18.29 1.87
N TYR A 79 -3.85 18.14 0.76
CA TYR A 79 -4.08 17.11 -0.24
C TYR A 79 -2.86 16.23 -0.47
N LYS A 80 -3.11 14.98 -0.86
CA LYS A 80 -2.11 14.05 -1.37
C LYS A 80 -1.86 14.36 -2.84
N THR A 81 -0.61 14.26 -3.27
CA THR A 81 -0.17 14.44 -4.67
C THR A 81 -0.11 13.11 -5.43
N HIS A 82 -1.01 12.18 -5.06
CA HIS A 82 -1.11 10.86 -5.67
C HIS A 82 -2.54 10.31 -5.55
N PHE A 83 -2.90 9.43 -6.49
CA PHE A 83 -4.09 8.59 -6.39
C PHE A 83 -3.69 7.21 -5.91
N SER A 84 -4.42 6.65 -4.94
CA SER A 84 -4.07 5.37 -4.33
C SER A 84 -5.29 4.50 -4.04
N ALA A 85 -5.07 3.19 -4.04
CA ALA A 85 -6.06 2.19 -3.67
C ALA A 85 -5.44 1.04 -2.87
N ALA A 86 -6.22 0.48 -1.95
CA ALA A 86 -5.91 -0.75 -1.25
C ALA A 86 -7.00 -1.79 -1.54
N ILE A 87 -6.61 -2.83 -2.27
CA ILE A 87 -7.43 -3.97 -2.66
C ILE A 87 -7.27 -5.04 -1.57
N ARG A 88 -8.26 -5.10 -0.68
CA ARG A 88 -8.32 -6.05 0.43
C ARG A 88 -9.75 -6.25 0.86
N ASP A 89 -10.03 -7.40 1.46
CA ASP A 89 -11.31 -7.62 2.12
C ASP A 89 -11.43 -6.74 3.38
N ARG A 90 -12.28 -5.72 3.31
CA ARG A 90 -12.50 -4.77 4.41
C ARG A 90 -13.38 -5.32 5.51
N SER A 91 -14.15 -6.38 5.27
CA SER A 91 -14.96 -7.02 6.30
C SER A 91 -14.08 -7.64 7.39
N LYS A 92 -12.85 -8.03 7.03
CA LYS A 92 -11.90 -8.72 7.88
C LYS A 92 -11.00 -7.80 8.71
N ARG A 93 -11.38 -6.53 8.93
CA ARG A 93 -10.77 -5.59 9.90
C ARG A 93 -9.23 -5.56 9.96
N GLY A 94 -8.53 -5.69 8.83
CA GLY A 94 -7.06 -5.64 8.77
C GLY A 94 -6.33 -6.96 9.13
N LEU A 95 -7.08 -8.06 9.24
CA LEU A 95 -6.55 -9.39 9.51
C LEU A 95 -5.89 -10.04 8.28
N GLU A 96 -6.27 -9.62 7.07
CA GLU A 96 -5.81 -10.24 5.83
C GLU A 96 -4.78 -9.39 5.08
N PRO A 97 -3.85 -10.05 4.37
CA PRO A 97 -3.02 -9.38 3.40
C PRO A 97 -3.88 -8.79 2.27
N GLY A 98 -3.37 -7.72 1.67
CA GLY A 98 -3.98 -7.11 0.50
C GLY A 98 -2.93 -6.51 -0.41
N TYR A 99 -3.41 -5.90 -1.49
CA TYR A 99 -2.59 -5.25 -2.49
C TYR A 99 -2.80 -3.75 -2.41
N TYR A 100 -1.73 -3.00 -2.60
CA TYR A 100 -1.77 -1.54 -2.61
C TYR A 100 -1.10 -1.04 -3.87
N PHE A 101 -1.62 0.02 -4.46
CA PHE A 101 -0.88 0.77 -5.45
C PHE A 101 -1.22 2.25 -5.40
N HIS A 102 -0.29 3.06 -5.88
CA HIS A 102 -0.53 4.47 -6.14
C HIS A 102 0.24 4.98 -7.35
N ILE A 103 -0.26 6.06 -7.93
CA ILE A 103 0.40 6.83 -8.98
C ILE A 103 0.52 8.26 -8.48
N ASP A 104 1.74 8.78 -8.43
CA ASP A 104 2.02 10.14 -7.94
C ASP A 104 2.24 11.18 -9.05
N HIS A 105 2.34 12.44 -8.65
CA HIS A 105 2.66 13.59 -9.52
C HIS A 105 3.93 13.44 -10.38
N LYS A 106 4.89 12.59 -9.99
CA LYS A 106 6.14 12.34 -10.74
C LYS A 106 5.97 11.22 -11.77
N GLY A 107 4.76 10.64 -11.86
CA GLY A 107 4.50 9.46 -12.66
C GLY A 107 5.05 8.17 -12.05
N MET A 108 5.43 8.19 -10.78
CA MET A 108 5.90 6.99 -10.09
C MET A 108 4.71 6.10 -9.74
N LEU A 109 4.74 4.86 -10.23
CA LEU A 109 3.86 3.78 -9.81
C LEU A 109 4.52 3.02 -8.67
N LEU A 110 3.91 3.08 -7.48
CA LEU A 110 4.29 2.22 -6.36
C LEU A 110 3.26 1.10 -6.23
N VAL A 111 3.74 -0.12 -6.03
CA VAL A 111 2.91 -1.30 -5.77
C VAL A 111 3.42 -2.00 -4.50
N GLY A 112 2.50 -2.44 -3.65
CA GLY A 112 2.78 -3.19 -2.44
C GLY A 112 1.81 -4.35 -2.26
N GLY A 113 2.21 -5.33 -1.44
CA GLY A 113 1.38 -6.47 -1.08
C GLY A 113 1.69 -6.94 0.34
N GLY A 114 0.70 -7.50 1.03
CA GLY A 114 0.84 -8.02 2.38
C GLY A 114 0.00 -7.26 3.40
N ILE A 115 0.43 -7.27 4.66
CA ILE A 115 -0.28 -6.63 5.78
C ILE A 115 0.51 -5.39 6.21
N TYR A 116 -0.06 -4.21 5.99
CA TYR A 116 0.56 -2.95 6.39
C TYR A 116 0.15 -2.57 7.81
N ARG A 117 1.15 -2.38 8.69
CA ARG A 117 1.00 -2.02 10.11
C ARG A 117 -0.08 -2.88 10.82
N PRO A 118 0.09 -4.22 10.88
CA PRO A 118 -0.84 -5.12 11.57
C PRO A 118 -1.01 -4.76 13.05
N GLU A 119 -2.17 -5.08 13.61
CA GLU A 119 -2.39 -5.04 15.06
C GLU A 119 -1.42 -6.00 15.79
N PRO A 120 -1.07 -5.73 17.06
CA PRO A 120 -0.06 -6.51 17.79
C PRO A 120 -0.30 -8.02 17.81
N GLU A 121 -1.56 -8.45 17.91
CA GLU A 121 -1.98 -9.86 17.89
C GLU A 121 -1.60 -10.53 16.56
N ILE A 122 -1.86 -9.86 15.44
CA ILE A 122 -1.58 -10.37 14.08
C ILE A 122 -0.09 -10.35 13.79
N LEU A 123 0.60 -9.28 14.19
CA LEU A 123 2.04 -9.20 14.08
C LEU A 123 2.72 -10.35 14.83
N LYS A 124 2.28 -10.63 16.07
CA LYS A 124 2.78 -11.75 16.87
C LYS A 124 2.55 -13.10 16.18
N ARG A 125 1.40 -13.32 15.56
CA ARG A 125 1.11 -14.55 14.80
C ARG A 125 2.03 -14.73 13.60
N VAL A 126 2.25 -13.68 12.81
CA VAL A 126 3.17 -13.71 11.66
C VAL A 126 4.59 -14.04 12.13
N ARG A 127 5.06 -13.37 13.19
CA ARG A 127 6.37 -13.60 13.82
C ARG A 127 6.55 -15.03 14.30
N GLN A 128 5.56 -15.57 15.01
CA GLN A 128 5.57 -16.96 15.47
C GLN A 128 5.60 -17.94 14.30
N TYR A 129 4.87 -17.66 13.21
CA TYR A 129 4.89 -18.50 12.02
C TYR A 129 6.27 -18.51 11.34
N ILE A 130 6.91 -17.34 11.21
CA ILE A 130 8.27 -17.22 10.66
C ILE A 130 9.26 -18.01 11.54
N ALA A 131 9.21 -17.83 12.86
CA ALA A 131 10.09 -18.53 13.81
C ALA A 131 9.89 -20.06 13.79
N ALA A 132 8.64 -20.52 13.67
CA ALA A 132 8.32 -21.94 13.63
C ALA A 132 8.66 -22.59 12.27
N LYS A 133 8.64 -21.82 11.18
CA LYS A 133 8.89 -22.31 9.81
C LYS A 133 9.87 -21.42 9.03
N PRO A 134 11.11 -21.23 9.52
CA PRO A 134 12.05 -20.25 8.96
C PRO A 134 12.44 -20.57 7.51
N GLN A 135 12.42 -21.85 7.13
CA GLN A 135 12.69 -22.29 5.77
C GLN A 135 11.68 -21.75 4.75
N THR A 136 10.44 -21.45 5.17
CA THR A 136 9.42 -20.87 4.30
C THR A 136 9.85 -19.48 3.84
N LEU A 137 10.29 -18.65 4.78
CA LEU A 137 10.81 -17.32 4.49
C LEU A 137 12.12 -17.41 3.71
N THR A 138 13.04 -18.31 4.09
CA THR A 138 14.29 -18.55 3.33
C THR A 138 14.00 -18.86 1.86
N ARG A 139 12.99 -19.70 1.57
CA ARG A 139 12.63 -20.07 0.20
C ARG A 139 12.13 -18.87 -0.61
N VAL A 140 11.34 -17.99 0.01
CA VAL A 140 10.88 -16.75 -0.63
C VAL A 140 12.06 -15.82 -0.91
N LEU A 141 12.92 -15.59 0.09
CA LEU A 141 14.09 -14.71 -0.04
C LEU A 141 15.13 -15.24 -1.03
N ARG A 142 15.20 -16.56 -1.24
CA ARG A 142 16.08 -17.19 -2.24
C ARG A 142 15.47 -17.26 -3.64
N ASN A 143 14.18 -16.96 -3.80
CA ASN A 143 13.54 -17.00 -5.12
C ASN A 143 14.15 -15.92 -6.04
N PRO A 144 14.72 -16.29 -7.21
CA PRO A 144 15.38 -15.32 -8.09
C PRO A 144 14.47 -14.20 -8.59
N ARG A 145 13.19 -14.50 -8.84
CA ARG A 145 12.20 -13.48 -9.25
C ARG A 145 11.94 -12.50 -8.11
N PHE A 146 11.75 -13.01 -6.89
CA PHE A 146 11.54 -12.17 -5.72
C PHE A 146 12.75 -11.25 -5.46
N ARG A 147 13.97 -11.81 -5.50
CA ARG A 147 15.20 -11.03 -5.33
C ARG A 147 15.37 -9.95 -6.40
N LYS A 148 15.09 -10.28 -7.66
CA LYS A 148 15.17 -9.31 -8.76
C LYS A 148 14.21 -8.15 -8.57
N THR A 149 13.02 -8.40 -8.02
CA THR A 149 11.99 -7.38 -7.84
C THR A 149 12.14 -6.56 -6.56
N TYR A 150 12.44 -7.20 -5.43
CA TYR A 150 12.38 -6.55 -4.11
C TYR A 150 13.74 -6.40 -3.43
N ASN A 151 14.75 -7.13 -3.88
CA ASN A 151 16.11 -7.10 -3.35
C ASN A 151 16.24 -7.32 -1.82
N GLY A 152 15.30 -8.04 -1.20
CA GLY A 152 15.36 -8.40 0.22
C GLY A 152 14.51 -7.50 1.10
N PHE A 153 14.99 -7.26 2.33
CA PHE A 153 14.31 -6.40 3.30
C PHE A 153 14.74 -4.94 3.15
N ILE A 154 13.87 -4.04 3.58
CA ILE A 154 14.16 -2.62 3.74
C ILE A 154 14.40 -2.41 5.23
N ASP A 155 15.49 -1.73 5.58
CA ASP A 155 15.88 -1.50 6.99
C ASP A 155 15.11 -0.34 7.65
N GLU A 156 14.15 0.26 6.92
CA GLU A 156 13.28 1.32 7.43
C GLU A 156 12.36 0.75 8.53
N ASP A 157 12.33 1.43 9.68
CA ASP A 157 11.59 1.00 10.88
C ASP A 157 12.01 -0.39 11.45
N ALA A 158 13.20 -0.91 11.08
CA ALA A 158 13.71 -2.16 11.63
C ALA A 158 13.91 -2.09 13.15
N LEU A 159 13.62 -3.20 13.85
CA LEU A 159 13.79 -3.28 15.29
C LEU A 159 15.28 -3.37 15.65
N VAL A 160 15.72 -2.50 16.58
CA VAL A 160 17.09 -2.54 17.12
C VAL A 160 17.30 -3.71 18.09
N ARG A 161 16.21 -4.24 18.66
CA ARG A 161 16.23 -5.35 19.63
C ARG A 161 15.29 -6.46 19.18
N PRO A 162 15.63 -7.74 19.46
CA PRO A 162 14.73 -8.86 19.25
C PRO A 162 13.35 -8.58 19.85
N PRO A 163 12.26 -8.89 19.14
CA PRO A 163 10.92 -8.75 19.70
C PRO A 163 10.78 -9.58 20.97
N LYS A 164 10.02 -9.06 21.93
CA LYS A 164 9.75 -9.74 23.20
C LYS A 164 9.16 -11.14 22.94
N GLY A 165 9.77 -12.15 23.54
CA GLY A 165 9.34 -13.56 23.41
C GLY A 165 10.08 -14.36 22.34
N PHE A 166 11.08 -13.77 21.66
CA PHE A 166 11.95 -14.47 20.71
C PHE A 166 13.40 -14.46 21.20
N SER A 167 14.10 -15.58 21.02
CA SER A 167 15.53 -15.68 21.32
C SER A 167 16.35 -14.94 20.27
N VAL A 168 17.49 -14.36 20.66
CA VAL A 168 18.47 -13.75 19.74
C VAL A 168 18.94 -14.72 18.65
N ASN A 169 18.92 -16.03 18.94
CA ASN A 169 19.34 -17.08 18.01
C ASN A 169 18.20 -17.59 17.11
N THR A 170 17.02 -16.97 17.16
CA THR A 170 15.91 -17.36 16.28
C THR A 170 16.29 -17.10 14.82
N PRO A 171 16.17 -18.08 13.91
CA PRO A 171 16.45 -17.83 12.49
C PRO A 171 15.59 -16.69 11.93
N HIS A 172 16.20 -15.81 11.14
CA HIS A 172 15.58 -14.58 10.61
C HIS A 172 15.07 -13.63 11.70
N ILE A 173 15.77 -13.51 12.83
CA ILE A 173 15.37 -12.60 13.92
C ILE A 173 15.16 -11.16 13.46
N ASP A 174 15.91 -10.69 12.47
CA ASP A 174 15.78 -9.34 11.90
C ASP A 174 14.49 -9.16 11.06
N ALA A 175 13.87 -10.27 10.64
CA ALA A 175 12.60 -10.28 9.88
C ALA A 175 11.38 -10.58 10.75
N ILE A 176 11.58 -10.81 12.05
CA ILE A 176 10.56 -11.04 13.06
C ILE A 176 10.42 -9.71 13.81
#